data_AF-A0A9P6SRC7-F1
#
_entry.id   AF-A0A9P6SRC7-F1
#
_cell.length_a   1.000
_cell.length_b   1.000
_cell.length_c   1.000
_cell.angle_alpha   90.00
_cell.angle_beta   90.00
_cell.angle_gamma   90.00
#
_symmetry.space_group_name_H-M   'P 1'
#
loop_
_entity.id
_entity.type
_entity.pdbx_description
1 polymer ?
#
loop_
_entity_poly.entity_id
_entity_poly.type
_entity_poly.pdbx_seq_one_letter_code
_entity_poly.pdbx_strand_id
1 'polypeptide(L)'
;NPLVKRLERLRTSKEARQEEGHVLVQGIKTLEELASKGHHRIRTIGITFDEHNLPIRSPALDIVASVRRQELEDEGSNRGSSIAAKASAAATAAKSSQRRQEKIFQADQFVAMSRSLTTKILGTDSPSGEHEVWAEVVIPNYDHLFSIQDNTTTIDTTTTTTAVTPGFKVHNSTQRSKEVPLPQSPRTDIQRLLILDQILDPGNMGLIVRSAKAFSWDAAWHTPGTVDQYNNKVVRASRALCLDWPTKTGSWKELEKFVERKDLTLLVADMVPGWISDRAVSDAIPTSTSVQDNNDFNLYNLVWWNWPKSLPRTRVPERIALVMSSEHHG
;
A
#
# COMPACT_ATOMS: atom_id res chain seq x y z
N ASN A 1 -17.57 -21.63 -14.20
CA ASN A 1 -17.52 -20.17 -14.42
C ASN A 1 -16.07 -19.72 -14.63
N PRO A 2 -15.70 -19.12 -15.78
CA PRO A 2 -14.34 -18.66 -16.07
C PRO A 2 -13.80 -17.59 -15.11
N LEU A 3 -14.66 -16.66 -14.65
CA LEU A 3 -14.28 -15.62 -13.69
C LEU A 3 -13.79 -16.24 -12.38
N VAL A 4 -14.53 -17.21 -11.84
CA VAL A 4 -14.16 -17.91 -10.59
C VAL A 4 -12.81 -18.59 -10.72
N LYS A 5 -12.52 -19.25 -11.85
CA LYS A 5 -11.21 -19.88 -12.11
C LYS A 5 -10.08 -18.85 -12.15
N ARG A 6 -10.32 -17.69 -12.75
CA ARG A 6 -9.36 -16.57 -12.78
C ARG A 6 -9.09 -16.02 -11.39
N LEU A 7 -10.12 -15.70 -10.62
CA LEU A 7 -9.97 -15.17 -9.25
C LEU A 7 -9.29 -16.19 -8.33
N GLU A 8 -9.59 -17.49 -8.49
CA GLU A 8 -8.89 -18.56 -7.78
C GLU A 8 -7.39 -18.62 -8.13
N ARG A 9 -7.02 -18.41 -9.41
CA ARG A 9 -5.62 -18.30 -9.83
C ARG A 9 -4.93 -17.07 -9.22
N LEU A 10 -5.60 -15.92 -9.17
CA LEU A 10 -5.07 -14.72 -8.49
C LEU A 10 -4.80 -14.96 -7.00
N ARG A 11 -5.57 -15.84 -6.35
CA ARG A 11 -5.31 -16.23 -4.96
C ARG A 11 -4.05 -17.10 -4.84
N THR A 12 -3.88 -18.09 -5.72
CA THR A 12 -2.90 -19.18 -5.52
C THR A 12 -1.56 -18.97 -6.21
N SER A 13 -1.50 -18.27 -7.34
CA SER A 13 -0.28 -18.13 -8.16
C SER A 13 0.27 -16.71 -8.11
N LYS A 14 1.58 -16.61 -7.82
CA LYS A 14 2.35 -15.36 -7.88
C LYS A 14 2.41 -14.85 -9.32
N GLU A 15 2.64 -15.75 -10.26
CA GLU A 15 2.76 -15.48 -11.69
C GLU A 15 1.47 -14.88 -12.23
N ALA A 16 0.31 -15.42 -11.82
CA ALA A 16 -0.99 -14.86 -12.19
C ALA A 16 -1.17 -13.42 -11.67
N ARG A 17 -0.74 -13.14 -10.43
CA ARG A 17 -0.80 -11.76 -9.88
C ARG A 17 0.15 -10.81 -10.60
N GLN A 18 1.33 -11.27 -11.02
CA GLN A 18 2.29 -10.47 -11.78
C GLN A 18 1.83 -10.20 -13.22
N GLU A 19 1.29 -11.21 -13.89
CA GLU A 19 0.77 -11.11 -15.26
C GLU A 19 -0.45 -10.18 -15.30
N GLU A 20 -1.37 -10.35 -14.36
CA GLU A 20 -2.62 -9.61 -14.38
C GLU A 20 -2.52 -8.27 -13.64
N GLY A 21 -1.62 -8.13 -12.67
CA GLY A 21 -1.47 -6.92 -11.86
C GLY A 21 -2.61 -6.69 -10.86
N HIS A 22 -3.25 -7.73 -10.35
CA HIS A 22 -4.39 -7.63 -9.43
C HIS A 22 -4.23 -8.53 -8.21
N VAL A 23 -4.87 -8.13 -7.10
CA VAL A 23 -4.95 -8.91 -5.87
C VAL A 23 -6.37 -8.90 -5.30
N LEU A 24 -6.71 -9.94 -4.54
CA LEU A 24 -7.98 -10.03 -3.82
C LEU A 24 -7.83 -9.49 -2.40
N VAL A 25 -8.73 -8.58 -2.02
CA VAL A 25 -8.83 -7.99 -0.68
C VAL A 25 -10.20 -8.31 -0.09
N GLN A 26 -10.23 -8.68 1.19
CA GLN A 26 -11.46 -9.02 1.90
C GLN A 26 -11.74 -8.06 3.06
N GLY A 27 -13.03 -7.88 3.36
CA GLY A 27 -13.51 -7.18 4.54
C GLY A 27 -13.83 -5.70 4.29
N ILE A 28 -15.06 -5.30 4.64
CA ILE A 28 -15.58 -3.95 4.39
C ILE A 28 -14.68 -2.85 4.94
N LYS A 29 -14.19 -2.98 6.18
CA LYS A 29 -13.32 -1.97 6.80
C LYS A 29 -11.99 -1.79 6.06
N THR A 30 -11.40 -2.89 5.58
CA THR A 30 -10.16 -2.84 4.80
C THR A 30 -10.40 -2.13 3.48
N LEU A 31 -11.52 -2.42 2.82
CA LEU A 31 -11.91 -1.76 1.60
C LEU A 31 -12.18 -0.27 1.84
N GLU A 32 -12.93 0.09 2.89
CA GLU A 32 -13.20 1.48 3.27
C GLU A 32 -11.89 2.25 3.48
N GLU A 33 -10.90 1.63 4.14
CA GLU A 33 -9.59 2.22 4.33
C GLU A 33 -8.86 2.47 3.00
N LEU A 34 -8.83 1.47 2.10
CA LEU A 34 -8.23 1.61 0.77
C LEU A 34 -8.92 2.69 -0.06
N ALA A 35 -10.25 2.69 -0.10
CA ALA A 35 -11.05 3.70 -0.80
C ALA A 35 -10.83 5.09 -0.20
N SER A 36 -10.66 5.19 1.13
CA SER A 36 -10.44 6.47 1.80
C SER A 36 -9.15 7.18 1.37
N LYS A 37 -8.14 6.41 0.92
CA LYS A 37 -6.84 6.89 0.44
C LYS A 37 -6.87 7.40 -1.01
N GLY A 38 -7.90 7.04 -1.79
CA GLY A 38 -8.21 7.63 -3.10
C GLY A 38 -7.27 7.33 -4.27
N HIS A 39 -6.19 6.55 -4.07
CA HIS A 39 -5.22 6.22 -5.12
C HIS A 39 -5.23 4.73 -5.53
N HIS A 40 -6.03 3.91 -4.85
CA HIS A 40 -6.22 2.50 -5.20
C HIS A 40 -7.33 2.37 -6.23
N ARG A 41 -7.03 1.71 -7.35
CA ARG A 41 -8.04 1.37 -8.35
C ARG A 41 -8.66 0.01 -8.02
N ILE A 42 -9.98 0.00 -7.86
CA ILE A 42 -10.76 -1.22 -7.63
C ILE A 42 -11.41 -1.62 -8.95
N ARG A 43 -11.09 -2.82 -9.44
CA ARG A 43 -11.69 -3.36 -10.67
C ARG A 43 -13.05 -3.98 -10.40
N THR A 44 -13.13 -4.82 -9.39
CA THR A 44 -14.33 -5.61 -9.09
C THR A 44 -14.67 -5.48 -7.62
N ILE A 45 -15.93 -5.23 -7.30
CA ILE A 45 -16.46 -5.42 -5.94
C ILE A 45 -17.39 -6.61 -5.94
N GLY A 46 -17.10 -7.55 -5.06
CA GLY A 46 -17.86 -8.76 -4.88
C GLY A 46 -18.68 -8.75 -3.60
N ILE A 47 -19.93 -9.18 -3.71
CA ILE A 47 -20.86 -9.28 -2.59
C ILE A 47 -21.23 -10.74 -2.41
N THR A 48 -20.97 -11.25 -1.20
CA THR A 48 -21.34 -12.61 -0.82
C THR A 48 -22.77 -12.65 -0.34
N PHE A 49 -23.55 -13.58 -0.89
CA PHE A 49 -24.92 -13.80 -0.46
C PHE A 49 -25.16 -15.24 -0.02
N ASP A 50 -26.17 -15.37 0.84
CA ASP A 50 -26.72 -16.66 1.21
C ASP A 50 -27.86 -16.99 0.25
N GLU A 51 -27.69 -18.08 -0.52
CA GLU A 51 -28.69 -18.54 -1.50
C GLU A 51 -30.03 -18.88 -0.83
N HIS A 52 -30.01 -19.24 0.45
CA HIS A 52 -31.19 -19.66 1.20
C HIS A 52 -31.91 -18.51 1.93
N ASN A 53 -31.33 -17.31 1.96
CA ASN A 53 -31.87 -16.20 2.75
C ASN A 53 -31.89 -14.89 1.94
N LEU A 54 -32.80 -14.85 0.96
CA LEU A 54 -33.09 -13.70 0.11
C LEU A 54 -34.31 -12.92 0.65
N PRO A 55 -34.33 -11.57 0.59
CA PRO A 55 -33.39 -10.70 -0.12
C PRO A 55 -32.09 -10.43 0.65
N ILE A 56 -31.00 -10.25 -0.10
CA ILE A 56 -29.67 -9.91 0.40
C ILE A 56 -29.74 -8.53 1.08
N ARG A 57 -29.50 -8.43 2.38
CA ARG A 57 -29.34 -7.14 3.09
C ARG A 57 -27.91 -6.98 3.56
N SER A 58 -27.03 -6.56 2.66
CA SER A 58 -25.62 -6.29 2.96
C SER A 58 -25.36 -4.78 3.04
N PRO A 59 -24.51 -4.30 3.96
CA PRO A 59 -23.92 -2.95 3.87
C PRO A 59 -23.25 -2.67 2.51
N ALA A 60 -22.77 -3.71 1.83
CA ALA A 60 -22.25 -3.63 0.47
C ALA A 60 -23.33 -3.34 -0.58
N LEU A 61 -24.55 -3.83 -0.35
CA LEU A 61 -25.68 -3.52 -1.21
C LEU A 61 -26.10 -2.06 -1.04
N ASP A 62 -25.98 -1.50 0.17
CA ASP A 62 -26.20 -0.07 0.41
C ASP A 62 -25.15 0.76 -0.33
N ILE A 63 -23.88 0.32 -0.35
CA ILE A 63 -22.83 0.90 -1.19
C ILE A 63 -23.23 0.85 -2.66
N VAL A 64 -23.59 -0.31 -3.22
CA VAL A 64 -24.01 -0.42 -4.62
C VAL A 64 -25.25 0.44 -4.92
N ALA A 65 -26.22 0.46 -4.02
CA ALA A 65 -27.43 1.26 -4.15
C ALA A 65 -27.12 2.76 -4.06
N SER A 66 -26.09 3.17 -3.31
CA SER A 66 -25.61 4.55 -3.27
C SER A 66 -24.89 4.96 -4.56
N VAL A 67 -24.02 4.10 -5.13
CA VAL A 67 -23.38 4.30 -6.45
C VAL A 67 -24.45 4.54 -7.51
N ARG A 68 -25.41 3.62 -7.61
CA ARG A 68 -26.45 3.63 -8.65
C ARG A 68 -27.40 4.81 -8.52
N ARG A 69 -27.72 5.25 -7.30
CA ARG A 69 -28.51 6.47 -7.08
C ARG A 69 -27.78 7.70 -7.61
N GLN A 70 -26.47 7.79 -7.38
CA GLN A 70 -25.67 8.92 -7.85
C GLN A 70 -25.51 8.91 -9.38
N GLU A 71 -25.27 7.76 -10.01
CA GLU A 71 -25.22 7.63 -11.48
C GLU A 71 -26.52 8.14 -12.12
N LEU A 72 -27.67 7.80 -11.55
CA LEU A 72 -28.98 8.29 -12.01
C LEU A 72 -29.16 9.80 -11.79
N GLU A 73 -28.62 10.35 -10.70
CA GLU A 73 -28.61 11.80 -10.44
C GLU A 73 -27.70 12.56 -11.43
N ASP A 74 -26.52 12.01 -11.75
CA ASP A 74 -25.57 12.57 -12.71
C ASP A 74 -26.09 12.47 -14.16
N GLU A 75 -26.73 11.36 -14.53
CA GLU A 75 -27.41 11.18 -15.83
C GLU A 75 -28.63 12.11 -15.97
N GLY A 76 -29.40 12.30 -14.88
CA GLY A 76 -30.55 13.21 -14.83
C GLY A 76 -30.12 14.69 -14.92
N SER A 77 -29.00 15.05 -14.30
CA SER A 77 -28.40 16.38 -14.39
C SER A 77 -27.93 16.71 -15.82
N ASN A 78 -27.36 15.74 -16.53
CA ASN A 78 -26.92 15.91 -17.92
C ASN A 78 -28.07 15.94 -18.95
N ARG A 79 -29.24 15.35 -18.63
CA ARG A 79 -30.45 15.41 -19.47
C ARG A 79 -31.39 16.57 -19.12
N GLY A 80 -31.17 17.23 -17.98
CA GLY A 80 -32.05 18.22 -17.40
C GLY A 80 -31.54 19.67 -17.44
N SER A 81 -30.88 20.11 -18.52
CA SER A 81 -30.61 21.53 -18.76
C SER A 81 -31.77 22.23 -19.50
N SER A 82 -33.01 21.91 -19.11
CA SER A 82 -34.18 22.71 -19.46
C SER A 82 -35.34 22.31 -18.57
N ILE A 83 -35.74 23.22 -17.67
CA ILE A 83 -36.98 23.21 -16.87
C ILE A 83 -36.91 22.41 -15.55
N ALA A 84 -36.41 23.04 -14.48
CA ALA A 84 -37.01 22.97 -13.12
C ALA A 84 -36.22 23.83 -12.11
N ALA A 85 -36.10 25.13 -12.38
CA ALA A 85 -35.74 26.09 -11.35
C ALA A 85 -37.02 26.51 -10.61
N LYS A 86 -37.23 26.01 -9.39
CA LYS A 86 -38.02 26.57 -8.25
C LYS A 86 -38.69 25.47 -7.41
N ALA A 87 -37.91 24.72 -6.64
CA ALA A 87 -38.41 23.96 -5.48
C ALA A 87 -37.34 23.60 -4.43
N SER A 88 -36.16 24.25 -4.40
CA SER A 88 -34.99 23.74 -3.64
C SER A 88 -34.50 24.58 -2.45
N ALA A 89 -35.26 25.58 -1.98
CA ALA A 89 -34.79 26.42 -0.87
C ALA A 89 -35.08 25.84 0.53
N ALA A 90 -36.19 25.11 0.73
CA ALA A 90 -36.60 24.62 2.05
C ALA A 90 -36.08 23.21 2.42
N ALA A 91 -35.72 22.38 1.43
CA ALA A 91 -35.17 21.03 1.65
C ALA A 91 -33.65 21.02 1.91
N THR A 92 -32.98 22.16 1.71
CA THR A 92 -31.51 22.29 1.76
C THR A 92 -30.98 22.48 3.18
N ALA A 93 -31.79 22.99 4.11
CA ALA A 93 -31.36 23.21 5.50
C ALA A 93 -31.37 21.91 6.33
N ALA A 94 -32.36 21.02 6.16
CA ALA A 94 -32.48 19.79 6.93
C ALA A 94 -31.56 18.64 6.47
N LYS A 95 -31.00 18.70 5.26
CA LYS A 95 -30.03 17.71 4.72
C LYS A 95 -28.57 18.03 5.06
N SER A 96 -28.31 19.17 5.71
CA SER A 96 -26.94 19.65 5.98
C SER A 96 -26.29 19.01 7.22
N SER A 97 -27.09 18.44 8.14
CA SER A 97 -26.61 17.96 9.45
C SER A 97 -26.20 16.48 9.49
N GLN A 98 -26.35 15.75 8.37
CA GLN A 98 -26.08 14.31 8.32
C GLN A 98 -25.47 13.88 6.98
N ARG A 99 -24.74 14.77 6.32
CA ARG A 99 -23.89 14.42 5.17
C ARG A 99 -22.56 13.87 5.69
N ARG A 100 -22.60 12.70 6.33
CA ARG A 100 -21.41 11.85 6.33
C ARG A 100 -21.20 11.55 4.86
N GLN A 101 -20.17 12.13 4.24
CA GLN A 101 -19.85 11.91 2.84
C GLN A 101 -19.73 10.38 2.68
N GLU A 102 -20.77 9.72 2.18
CA GLU A 102 -20.73 8.30 1.87
C GLU A 102 -19.64 8.18 0.81
N LYS A 103 -18.44 7.75 1.20
CA LYS A 103 -17.34 7.50 0.28
C LYS A 103 -17.75 6.28 -0.54
N ILE A 104 -18.46 6.56 -1.62
CA ILE A 104 -18.95 5.58 -2.55
C ILE A 104 -17.74 4.88 -3.18
N PHE A 105 -17.75 3.55 -3.14
CA PHE A 105 -16.71 2.75 -3.74
C PHE A 105 -16.84 2.80 -5.26
N GLN A 106 -15.92 3.48 -5.94
CA GLN A 106 -15.82 3.40 -7.39
C GLN A 106 -15.16 2.08 -7.78
N ALA A 107 -15.88 1.26 -8.56
CA ALA A 107 -15.37 0.03 -9.13
C ALA A 107 -15.86 -0.13 -10.57
N ASP A 108 -15.04 -0.78 -11.40
CA ASP A 108 -15.38 -1.00 -12.82
C ASP A 108 -16.56 -1.99 -12.98
N GLN A 109 -16.76 -2.90 -12.01
CA GLN A 109 -17.86 -3.87 -12.02
C GLN A 109 -18.24 -4.36 -10.61
N PHE A 110 -19.49 -4.82 -10.48
CA PHE A 110 -20.02 -5.44 -9.27
C PHE A 110 -20.47 -6.88 -9.55
N VAL A 111 -20.13 -7.82 -8.66
CA VAL A 111 -20.45 -9.24 -8.81
C VAL A 111 -21.09 -9.77 -7.53
N ALA A 112 -22.23 -10.45 -7.64
CA ALA A 112 -22.79 -11.21 -6.53
C ALA A 112 -22.35 -12.68 -6.64
N MET A 113 -21.86 -13.26 -5.54
CA MET A 113 -21.41 -14.66 -5.48
C MET A 113 -21.99 -15.37 -4.27
N SER A 114 -22.27 -16.66 -4.40
CA SER A 114 -22.67 -17.46 -3.25
C SER A 114 -21.51 -17.69 -2.29
N ARG A 115 -21.84 -18.03 -1.04
CA ARG A 115 -20.84 -18.32 0.01
C ARG A 115 -19.82 -19.36 -0.45
N SER A 116 -20.28 -20.46 -1.06
CA SER A 116 -19.40 -21.54 -1.55
C SER A 116 -18.37 -21.05 -2.58
N LEU A 117 -18.81 -20.25 -3.55
CA LEU A 117 -17.90 -19.69 -4.55
C LEU A 117 -16.95 -18.64 -3.96
N THR A 118 -17.42 -17.85 -2.99
CA THR A 118 -16.57 -16.86 -2.31
C THR A 118 -15.48 -17.51 -1.48
N THR A 119 -15.83 -18.52 -0.66
CA THR A 119 -14.86 -19.32 0.10
C THR A 119 -13.79 -19.92 -0.82
N LYS A 120 -14.18 -20.37 -2.02
CA LYS A 120 -13.25 -20.91 -3.01
C LYS A 120 -12.24 -19.88 -3.53
N ILE A 121 -12.68 -18.65 -3.83
CA ILE A 121 -11.78 -17.61 -4.38
C ILE A 121 -10.96 -16.89 -3.30
N LEU A 122 -11.42 -16.82 -2.05
CA LEU A 122 -10.68 -16.18 -0.95
C LEU A 122 -9.80 -17.17 -0.17
N GLY A 123 -10.20 -18.46 -0.15
CA GLY A 123 -9.48 -19.51 0.56
C GLY A 123 -9.56 -19.38 2.08
N THR A 124 -10.68 -18.85 2.59
CA THR A 124 -10.91 -18.62 4.01
C THR A 124 -12.05 -19.47 4.53
N ASP A 125 -11.76 -20.31 5.53
CA ASP A 125 -12.78 -21.10 6.24
C ASP A 125 -13.52 -20.27 7.31
N SER A 126 -13.19 -18.98 7.46
CA SER A 126 -13.76 -18.12 8.50
C SER A 126 -15.28 -17.99 8.32
N PRO A 127 -16.07 -18.53 9.26
CA PRO A 127 -17.50 -18.31 9.27
C PRO A 127 -17.73 -16.95 9.95
N SER A 128 -17.60 -15.85 9.22
CA SER A 128 -17.90 -14.54 9.80
C SER A 128 -19.14 -13.95 9.14
N GLY A 129 -20.09 -13.59 10.01
CA GLY A 129 -21.45 -13.19 9.69
C GLY A 129 -21.60 -11.97 8.78
N GLU A 130 -22.86 -11.77 8.39
CA GLU A 130 -23.40 -10.64 7.61
C GLU A 130 -22.58 -10.25 6.38
N HIS A 131 -22.92 -10.91 5.25
CA HIS A 131 -22.55 -10.52 3.88
C HIS A 131 -21.10 -10.07 3.67
N GLU A 132 -20.22 -11.03 3.44
CA GLU A 132 -18.80 -10.80 3.17
C GLU A 132 -18.60 -10.01 1.85
N VAL A 133 -17.88 -8.89 1.93
CA VAL A 133 -17.47 -8.06 0.78
C VAL A 133 -16.01 -8.34 0.47
N TRP A 134 -15.72 -8.49 -0.81
CA TRP A 134 -14.36 -8.59 -1.32
C TRP A 134 -14.17 -7.66 -2.50
N ALA A 135 -12.92 -7.36 -2.82
CA ALA A 135 -12.59 -6.56 -3.99
C ALA A 135 -11.37 -7.11 -4.72
N GLU A 136 -11.38 -6.93 -6.02
CA GLU A 136 -10.21 -7.08 -6.89
C GLU A 136 -9.56 -5.70 -7.04
N VAL A 137 -8.37 -5.55 -6.47
CA VAL A 137 -7.63 -4.28 -6.40
C VAL A 137 -6.39 -4.38 -7.30
N VAL A 138 -6.11 -3.31 -8.05
CA VAL A 138 -4.91 -3.23 -8.88
C VAL A 138 -3.68 -3.12 -7.98
N ILE A 139 -2.64 -3.90 -8.28
CA ILE A 139 -1.34 -3.82 -7.60
C ILE A 139 -0.63 -2.54 -8.07
N PRO A 140 -0.27 -1.61 -7.17
CA PRO A 140 0.41 -0.39 -7.56
C PRO A 140 1.82 -0.66 -8.12
N ASN A 141 2.21 0.09 -9.14
CA ASN A 141 3.56 0.02 -9.70
C ASN A 141 4.48 1.02 -8.97
N TYR A 142 5.50 0.48 -8.30
CA TYR A 142 6.48 1.26 -7.55
C TYR A 142 7.88 1.28 -8.20
N ASP A 143 8.05 0.75 -9.40
CA ASP A 143 9.37 0.58 -10.04
C ASP A 143 10.14 1.89 -10.16
N HIS A 144 9.44 3.01 -10.37
CA HIS A 144 10.03 4.34 -10.45
C HIS A 144 10.77 4.75 -9.16
N LEU A 145 10.31 4.32 -7.96
CA LEU A 145 10.97 4.62 -6.68
C LEU A 145 12.31 3.89 -6.53
N PHE A 146 12.43 2.74 -7.18
CA PHE A 146 13.64 1.93 -7.19
C PHE A 146 14.45 2.10 -8.48
N SER A 147 14.05 3.05 -9.33
CA SER A 147 14.80 3.38 -10.52
C SER A 147 16.05 4.14 -10.11
N ILE A 148 17.16 3.71 -10.70
CA ILE A 148 18.44 4.35 -10.55
C ILE A 148 18.61 5.22 -11.80
N GLN A 149 17.94 6.38 -11.86
CA GLN A 149 18.23 7.35 -12.90
C GLN A 149 19.55 8.04 -12.57
N ASP A 150 20.50 8.02 -13.51
CA ASP A 150 21.65 8.91 -13.48
C ASP A 150 21.12 10.33 -13.63
N ASN A 151 21.46 11.23 -12.69
CA ASN A 151 21.13 12.66 -12.79
C ASN A 151 21.89 13.38 -13.92
N THR A 152 22.15 12.73 -15.06
CA THR A 152 22.50 13.40 -16.31
C THR A 152 21.21 13.78 -17.02
N THR A 153 20.57 14.86 -16.55
CA THR A 153 19.65 15.61 -17.38
C THR A 153 20.46 16.27 -18.48
N THR A 154 20.66 15.58 -19.61
CA THR A 154 20.89 16.26 -20.87
C THR A 154 19.60 17.01 -21.15
N ILE A 155 19.64 18.33 -20.94
CA ILE A 155 18.57 19.21 -21.39
C ILE A 155 18.67 19.22 -22.92
N ASP A 156 18.02 18.25 -23.57
CA ASP A 156 17.78 18.32 -25.00
C ASP A 156 16.77 19.44 -25.23
N THR A 157 17.32 20.62 -25.46
CA THR A 157 16.58 21.81 -25.85
C THR A 157 16.18 21.63 -27.31
N THR A 158 15.18 20.78 -27.57
CA THR A 158 14.49 20.79 -28.86
C THR A 158 13.54 21.99 -28.86
N THR A 159 14.09 23.15 -29.14
CA THR A 159 13.35 24.36 -29.50
C THR A 159 12.53 24.05 -30.75
N THR A 160 11.28 23.65 -30.56
CA THR A 160 10.28 23.63 -31.63
C THR A 160 9.84 25.07 -31.86
N THR A 161 10.49 25.74 -32.82
CA THR A 161 10.06 27.05 -33.32
C THR A 161 8.73 26.88 -34.05
N THR A 162 7.61 27.08 -33.35
CA THR A 162 6.31 27.28 -33.99
C THR A 162 6.19 28.74 -34.38
N ALA A 163 6.14 29.00 -35.69
CA ALA A 163 5.92 30.33 -36.25
C ALA A 163 4.60 30.92 -35.74
N VAL A 164 4.68 32.12 -35.17
CA VAL A 164 3.53 32.91 -34.71
C VAL A 164 2.89 33.58 -35.92
N THR A 165 1.65 33.22 -36.23
CA THR A 165 0.76 34.04 -37.06
C THR A 165 0.09 35.09 -36.14
N PRO A 166 0.25 36.40 -36.37
CA PRO A 166 -0.34 37.41 -35.51
C PRO A 166 -1.81 37.64 -35.88
N GLY A 167 -2.75 37.31 -34.99
CA GLY A 167 -4.15 37.64 -35.21
C GLY A 167 -5.19 36.96 -34.35
N PHE A 168 -5.09 37.06 -33.02
CA PHE A 168 -6.29 36.92 -32.16
C PHE A 168 -6.05 37.55 -30.79
N LYS A 169 -6.79 38.62 -30.45
CA LYS A 169 -6.79 39.23 -29.11
C LYS A 169 -7.78 38.48 -28.23
N VAL A 170 -7.28 37.63 -27.32
CA VAL A 170 -8.10 37.04 -26.24
C VAL A 170 -8.04 37.96 -25.02
N HIS A 171 -9.21 38.37 -24.52
CA HIS A 171 -9.34 39.14 -23.28
C HIS A 171 -8.97 38.24 -22.09
N ASN A 172 -7.93 38.61 -21.34
CA ASN A 172 -7.62 37.95 -20.07
C ASN A 172 -8.58 38.46 -18.99
N SER A 173 -9.59 37.67 -18.65
CA SER A 173 -10.33 37.85 -17.40
C SER A 173 -9.50 37.26 -16.25
N THR A 174 -9.07 38.12 -15.33
CA THR A 174 -8.33 37.72 -14.13
C THR A 174 -9.29 37.06 -13.13
N GLN A 175 -9.54 35.76 -13.29
CA GLN A 175 -10.09 34.96 -12.20
C GLN A 175 -8.93 34.45 -11.35
N ARG A 176 -8.81 34.96 -10.11
CA ARG A 176 -8.01 34.33 -9.06
C ARG A 176 -8.65 32.98 -8.73
N SER A 177 -8.19 31.92 -9.37
CA SER A 177 -8.39 30.56 -8.87
C SER A 177 -7.67 30.46 -7.52
N LYS A 178 -8.41 30.08 -6.48
CA LYS A 178 -7.80 29.59 -5.24
C LYS A 178 -7.00 28.35 -5.63
N GLU A 179 -5.68 28.43 -5.55
CA GLU A 179 -4.80 27.26 -5.63
C GLU A 179 -5.23 26.28 -4.54
N VAL A 180 -5.93 25.23 -4.94
CA VAL A 180 -6.02 24.02 -4.13
C VAL A 180 -4.62 23.42 -4.16
N PRO A 181 -3.94 23.22 -3.01
CA PRO A 181 -2.65 22.57 -3.02
C PRO A 181 -2.79 21.23 -3.72
N LEU A 182 -2.06 21.04 -4.81
CA LEU A 182 -1.89 19.74 -5.45
C LEU A 182 -1.44 18.75 -4.35
N PRO A 183 -1.92 17.49 -4.37
CA PRO A 183 -1.46 16.48 -3.44
C PRO A 183 0.07 16.45 -3.48
N GLN A 184 0.69 16.59 -2.30
CA GLN A 184 2.13 16.58 -2.15
C GLN A 184 2.69 15.38 -2.93
N SER A 185 3.61 15.65 -3.86
CA SER A 185 4.26 14.60 -4.64
C SER A 185 4.77 13.51 -3.68
N PRO A 186 4.61 12.21 -4.01
CA PRO A 186 5.06 11.15 -3.12
C PRO A 186 6.53 11.37 -2.78
N ARG A 187 6.92 11.16 -1.52
CA ARG A 187 8.33 11.19 -1.10
C ARG A 187 9.11 10.29 -2.06
N THR A 188 9.87 10.87 -2.97
CA THR A 188 10.62 10.15 -4.01
C THR A 188 11.94 9.58 -3.49
N ASP A 189 12.30 9.93 -2.26
CA ASP A 189 13.55 9.56 -1.63
C ASP A 189 13.31 8.53 -0.53
N ILE A 190 13.81 7.31 -0.75
CA ILE A 190 13.79 6.21 0.22
C ILE A 190 14.92 6.46 1.21
N GLN A 191 14.58 6.70 2.47
CA GLN A 191 15.54 6.90 3.57
C GLN A 191 15.67 5.63 4.42
N ARG A 192 14.57 4.88 4.57
CA ARG A 192 14.51 3.64 5.34
C ARG A 192 14.04 2.50 4.46
N LEU A 193 14.98 1.64 4.08
CA LEU A 193 14.74 0.47 3.23
C LEU A 193 14.85 -0.83 4.05
N LEU A 194 13.78 -1.63 4.08
CA LEU A 194 13.84 -2.95 4.69
C LEU A 194 14.22 -4.00 3.64
N ILE A 195 15.34 -4.68 3.80
CA ILE A 195 15.77 -5.77 2.94
C ILE A 195 15.31 -7.08 3.57
N LEU A 196 14.41 -7.78 2.88
CA LEU A 196 13.82 -9.03 3.31
C LEU A 196 14.46 -10.15 2.51
N ASP A 197 15.30 -10.92 3.20
CA ASP A 197 16.04 -12.01 2.62
C ASP A 197 15.43 -13.36 2.98
N GLN A 198 14.95 -14.07 1.95
CA GLN A 198 14.38 -15.41 2.03
C GLN A 198 13.25 -15.57 3.06
N ILE A 199 12.49 -14.51 3.37
CA ILE A 199 11.33 -14.63 4.26
C ILE A 199 10.26 -15.49 3.60
N LEU A 200 10.06 -16.73 4.08
CA LEU A 200 9.18 -17.71 3.44
C LEU A 200 7.74 -17.71 3.98
N ASP A 201 7.55 -17.39 5.27
CA ASP A 201 6.23 -17.46 5.88
C ASP A 201 5.39 -16.21 5.54
N PRO A 202 4.21 -16.37 4.90
CA PRO A 202 3.36 -15.24 4.53
C PRO A 202 2.69 -14.55 5.73
N GLY A 203 2.53 -15.24 6.88
CA GLY A 203 2.03 -14.64 8.10
C GLY A 203 3.03 -13.64 8.67
N ASN A 204 4.29 -14.07 8.80
CA ASN A 204 5.42 -13.24 9.23
C ASN A 204 5.63 -12.06 8.28
N MET A 205 5.62 -12.29 6.97
CA MET A 205 5.70 -11.20 5.98
C MET A 205 4.59 -10.17 6.20
N GLY A 206 3.35 -10.59 6.41
CA GLY A 206 2.24 -9.65 6.65
C GLY A 206 2.39 -8.85 7.95
N LEU A 207 2.94 -9.46 9.01
CA LEU A 207 3.26 -8.75 10.26
C LEU A 207 4.43 -7.78 10.07
N ILE A 208 5.46 -8.16 9.33
CA ILE A 208 6.60 -7.29 8.97
C ILE A 208 6.09 -6.05 8.22
N VAL A 209 5.28 -6.23 7.18
CA VAL A 209 4.67 -5.11 6.42
C VAL A 209 3.92 -4.17 7.36
N ARG A 210 3.11 -4.72 8.26
CA ARG A 210 2.30 -3.94 9.20
C ARG A 210 3.17 -3.14 10.18
N SER A 211 4.20 -3.77 10.73
CA SER A 211 5.18 -3.12 11.61
C SER A 211 5.98 -2.07 10.87
N ALA A 212 6.46 -2.36 9.67
CA ALA A 212 7.23 -1.46 8.83
C ALA A 212 6.44 -0.18 8.52
N LYS A 213 5.16 -0.31 8.12
CA LYS A 213 4.28 0.84 7.91
C LYS A 213 4.02 1.63 9.20
N ALA A 214 3.83 0.96 10.34
CA ALA A 214 3.65 1.63 11.63
C ALA A 214 4.91 2.42 12.05
N PHE A 215 6.10 1.88 11.78
CA PHE A 215 7.38 2.53 12.06
C PHE A 215 7.86 3.46 10.93
N SER A 216 7.02 3.73 9.93
CA SER A 216 7.32 4.61 8.80
C SER A 216 8.59 4.21 8.03
N TRP A 217 8.75 2.92 7.76
CA TRP A 217 9.70 2.44 6.74
C TRP A 217 9.17 2.78 5.35
N ASP A 218 10.02 3.33 4.50
CA ASP A 218 9.61 3.88 3.21
C ASP A 218 9.32 2.78 2.19
N ALA A 219 10.16 1.74 2.17
CA ALA A 219 10.13 0.71 1.14
C ALA A 219 10.71 -0.62 1.61
N ALA A 220 10.43 -1.68 0.85
CA ALA A 220 11.01 -3.01 0.98
C ALA A 220 11.81 -3.43 -0.26
N TRP A 221 12.86 -4.22 -0.04
CA TRP A 221 13.55 -4.96 -1.09
C TRP A 221 13.50 -6.45 -0.75
N HIS A 222 12.92 -7.26 -1.62
CA HIS A 222 12.89 -8.72 -1.48
C HIS A 222 14.02 -9.34 -2.28
N THR A 223 14.78 -10.25 -1.65
CA THR A 223 15.70 -11.10 -2.39
C THR A 223 14.95 -12.23 -3.11
N PRO A 224 15.54 -12.84 -4.16
CA PRO A 224 14.93 -13.99 -4.81
C PRO A 224 14.67 -15.13 -3.81
N GLY A 225 13.51 -15.78 -3.92
CA GLY A 225 13.10 -16.84 -2.97
C GLY A 225 12.19 -16.34 -1.83
N THR A 226 12.13 -15.03 -1.60
CA THR A 226 11.20 -14.43 -0.62
C THR A 226 9.73 -14.59 -1.05
N VAL A 227 8.85 -14.80 -0.07
CA VAL A 227 7.41 -14.95 -0.29
C VAL A 227 6.81 -13.73 -0.99
N ASP A 228 5.81 -13.97 -1.83
CA ASP A 228 5.10 -12.90 -2.52
C ASP A 228 4.35 -12.00 -1.52
N GLN A 229 4.70 -10.71 -1.48
CA GLN A 229 4.05 -9.68 -0.67
C GLN A 229 2.55 -9.53 -0.98
N TYR A 230 2.10 -9.93 -2.17
CA TYR A 230 0.69 -9.88 -2.59
C TYR A 230 -0.03 -11.22 -2.44
N ASN A 231 0.60 -12.20 -1.79
CA ASN A 231 -0.05 -13.45 -1.40
C ASN A 231 -1.29 -13.16 -0.54
N ASN A 232 -2.38 -13.94 -0.72
CA ASN A 232 -3.64 -13.72 -0.01
C ASN A 232 -3.48 -13.71 1.53
N LYS A 233 -2.58 -14.53 2.08
CA LYS A 233 -2.29 -14.55 3.53
C LYS A 233 -1.54 -13.29 3.97
N VAL A 234 -0.59 -12.79 3.17
CA VAL A 234 0.14 -11.53 3.46
C VAL A 234 -0.82 -10.35 3.45
N VAL A 235 -1.69 -10.26 2.44
CA VAL A 235 -2.72 -9.21 2.33
C VAL A 235 -3.63 -9.22 3.56
N ARG A 236 -4.07 -10.39 4.01
CA ARG A 236 -4.91 -10.52 5.21
C ARG A 236 -4.16 -10.13 6.49
N ALA A 237 -2.97 -10.67 6.70
CA ALA A 237 -2.17 -10.41 7.90
C ALA A 237 -1.73 -8.95 8.02
N SER A 238 -1.40 -8.31 6.88
CA SER A 238 -1.04 -6.89 6.81
C SER A 238 -2.25 -5.95 6.77
N ARG A 239 -3.49 -6.47 6.65
CA ARG A 239 -4.71 -5.68 6.39
C ARG A 239 -4.60 -4.80 5.14
N ALA A 240 -4.10 -5.39 4.06
CA ALA A 240 -3.87 -4.75 2.76
C ALA A 240 -2.87 -3.57 2.77
N LEU A 241 -2.17 -3.32 3.88
CA LEU A 241 -1.10 -2.31 3.93
C LEU A 241 0.06 -2.63 2.99
N CYS A 242 0.20 -3.89 2.56
CA CYS A 242 1.14 -4.31 1.54
C CYS A 242 0.94 -3.62 0.18
N LEU A 243 -0.28 -3.12 -0.09
CA LEU A 243 -0.58 -2.32 -1.29
C LEU A 243 -0.08 -0.88 -1.18
N ASP A 244 0.15 -0.37 0.03
CA ASP A 244 0.65 0.99 0.29
C ASP A 244 2.14 1.01 0.66
N TRP A 245 2.82 -0.12 0.55
CA TRP A 245 4.22 -0.25 0.92
C TRP A 245 5.06 -0.59 -0.31
N PRO A 246 5.76 0.40 -0.88
CA PRO A 246 6.62 0.21 -2.03
C PRO A 246 7.56 -0.96 -1.86
N THR A 247 7.63 -1.81 -2.88
CA THR A 247 8.51 -2.96 -2.84
C THR A 247 9.12 -3.25 -4.20
N LYS A 248 10.35 -3.79 -4.18
CA LYS A 248 11.00 -4.36 -5.35
C LYS A 248 11.55 -5.75 -5.03
N THR A 249 11.47 -6.65 -5.99
CA THR A 249 12.24 -7.91 -5.94
C THR A 249 13.44 -7.77 -6.86
N GLY A 250 14.62 -8.09 -6.38
CA GLY A 250 15.85 -7.99 -7.16
C GLY A 250 17.01 -8.74 -6.52
N SER A 251 18.03 -9.02 -7.33
CA SER A 251 19.26 -9.69 -6.89
C SER A 251 20.09 -8.82 -5.93
N TRP A 252 20.97 -9.46 -5.15
CA TRP A 252 21.93 -8.78 -4.28
C TRP A 252 22.79 -7.76 -5.03
N LYS A 253 23.23 -8.07 -6.24
CA LYS A 253 24.02 -7.17 -7.08
C LYS A 253 23.27 -5.88 -7.47
N GLU A 254 21.96 -5.98 -7.69
CA GLU A 254 21.11 -4.82 -7.97
C GLU A 254 20.87 -4.00 -6.70
N LEU A 255 20.69 -4.68 -5.57
CA LEU A 255 20.53 -4.05 -4.26
C LEU A 255 21.79 -3.28 -3.85
N GLU A 256 22.97 -3.86 -3.99
CA GLU A 256 24.27 -3.20 -3.70
C GLU A 256 24.38 -1.88 -4.45
N LYS A 257 24.13 -1.90 -5.77
CA LYS A 257 24.13 -0.69 -6.60
C LYS A 257 23.10 0.34 -6.15
N PHE A 258 21.93 -0.13 -5.71
CA PHE A 258 20.86 0.75 -5.25
C PHE A 258 21.24 1.44 -3.92
N VAL A 259 21.74 0.66 -2.96
CA VAL A 259 22.18 1.13 -1.63
C VAL A 259 23.34 2.12 -1.75
N GLU A 260 24.34 1.81 -2.59
CA GLU A 260 25.48 2.70 -2.85
C GLU A 260 25.03 4.04 -3.45
N ARG A 261 24.19 4.00 -4.48
CA ARG A 261 23.75 5.22 -5.18
C ARG A 261 22.76 6.06 -4.38
N LYS A 262 21.99 5.45 -3.47
CA LYS A 262 21.07 6.16 -2.56
C LYS A 262 21.73 6.58 -1.24
N ASP A 263 23.03 6.29 -1.07
CA ASP A 263 23.81 6.56 0.14
C ASP A 263 23.10 6.03 1.40
N LEU A 264 22.66 4.76 1.33
CA LEU A 264 22.04 4.08 2.45
C LEU A 264 23.10 3.34 3.26
N THR A 265 23.07 3.50 4.59
CA THR A 265 23.93 2.69 5.46
C THR A 265 23.32 1.31 5.61
N LEU A 266 24.04 0.29 5.14
CA LEU A 266 23.63 -1.10 5.28
C LEU A 266 23.84 -1.57 6.72
N LEU A 267 22.77 -2.05 7.35
CA LEU A 267 22.75 -2.66 8.67
C LEU A 267 22.22 -4.08 8.53
N VAL A 268 22.76 -5.03 9.29
CA VAL A 268 22.32 -6.42 9.28
C VAL A 268 21.81 -6.79 10.67
N ALA A 269 20.57 -7.28 10.75
CA ALA A 269 20.04 -7.89 11.95
C ALA A 269 20.39 -9.39 11.93
N ASP A 270 21.40 -9.78 12.68
CA ASP A 270 21.74 -11.18 12.90
C ASP A 270 21.90 -11.50 14.39
N MET A 271 22.11 -12.78 14.70
CA MET A 271 22.45 -13.24 16.03
C MET A 271 23.89 -12.86 16.38
N VAL A 272 24.12 -12.58 17.66
CA VAL A 272 25.49 -12.39 18.16
C VAL A 272 26.28 -13.70 17.95
N PRO A 273 27.41 -13.68 17.22
CA PRO A 273 28.22 -14.88 17.02
C PRO A 273 28.66 -15.51 18.34
N GLY A 274 28.70 -16.84 18.41
CA GLY A 274 29.03 -17.57 19.64
C GLY A 274 30.36 -17.14 20.30
N TRP A 275 31.37 -16.82 19.49
CA TRP A 275 32.67 -16.35 19.96
C TRP A 275 32.64 -14.96 20.63
N ILE A 276 31.62 -14.15 20.36
CA ILE A 276 31.35 -12.89 21.06
C ILE A 276 30.54 -13.16 22.33
N SER A 277 29.56 -14.06 22.26
CA SER A 277 28.75 -14.46 23.41
C SER A 277 29.61 -14.96 24.57
N ASP A 278 30.70 -15.68 24.29
CA ASP A 278 31.64 -16.17 25.31
C ASP A 278 32.41 -15.03 26.01
N ARG A 279 32.69 -13.91 25.31
CA ARG A 279 33.29 -12.69 25.90
C ARG A 279 32.27 -11.81 26.62
N ALA A 280 31.01 -11.82 26.18
CA ALA A 280 29.93 -11.05 26.80
C ALA A 280 29.69 -11.46 28.27
N VAL A 281 30.04 -12.70 28.63
CA VAL A 281 29.96 -13.23 30.00
C VAL A 281 31.14 -12.78 30.88
N SER A 282 32.31 -12.46 30.30
CA SER A 282 33.49 -12.02 31.07
C SER A 282 33.58 -10.50 31.26
N ASP A 283 33.16 -9.73 30.25
CA ASP A 283 33.20 -8.26 30.29
C ASP A 283 31.78 -7.69 30.07
N ALA A 284 31.02 -7.59 31.16
CA ALA A 284 29.83 -6.76 31.37
C ALA A 284 29.15 -6.17 30.11
N ILE A 285 28.60 -7.03 29.23
CA ILE A 285 27.57 -6.59 28.30
C ILE A 285 26.24 -6.65 29.06
N PRO A 286 25.52 -5.54 29.22
CA PRO A 286 24.28 -5.52 29.99
C PRO A 286 23.23 -6.38 29.29
N THR A 287 23.04 -7.58 29.84
CA THR A 287 21.85 -8.40 29.58
C THR A 287 20.68 -7.78 30.33
N SER A 288 19.47 -7.90 29.78
CA SER A 288 18.24 -7.19 30.20
C SER A 288 17.80 -7.41 31.66
N THR A 289 18.53 -8.19 32.44
CA THR A 289 18.30 -8.47 33.86
C THR A 289 18.82 -7.40 34.83
N SER A 290 19.47 -6.32 34.35
CA SER A 290 20.01 -5.25 35.22
C SER A 290 19.43 -3.85 34.98
N VAL A 291 18.20 -3.73 34.45
CA VAL A 291 17.54 -2.42 34.30
C VAL A 291 16.72 -2.12 35.56
N GLN A 292 17.32 -1.38 36.50
CA GLN A 292 16.54 -0.62 37.47
C GLN A 292 15.79 0.49 36.73
N ASP A 293 14.51 0.65 37.07
CA ASP A 293 13.59 1.69 36.60
C ASP A 293 14.27 3.05 36.48
N ASN A 294 14.64 3.42 35.26
CA ASN A 294 14.77 4.81 34.82
C ASN A 294 14.48 4.81 33.32
N ASN A 295 13.59 5.70 32.90
CA ASN A 295 13.00 5.84 31.57
C ASN A 295 13.99 6.22 30.44
N ASP A 296 15.28 5.97 30.60
CA ASP A 296 16.30 6.25 29.59
C ASP A 296 16.59 4.98 28.79
N PHE A 297 15.99 4.91 27.60
CA PHE A 297 16.34 3.92 26.59
C PHE A 297 17.82 4.13 26.18
N ASN A 298 18.73 3.41 26.81
CA ASN A 298 20.16 3.56 26.60
C ASN A 298 20.56 2.87 25.27
N LEU A 299 20.65 3.65 24.19
CA LEU A 299 21.08 3.19 22.84
C LEU A 299 22.44 2.45 22.86
N TYR A 300 23.22 2.59 23.93
CA TYR A 300 24.53 1.96 24.12
C TYR A 300 24.45 0.48 24.53
N ASN A 301 23.26 -0.06 24.83
CA ASN A 301 23.05 -1.49 25.09
C ASN A 301 22.75 -2.30 23.81
N LEU A 302 22.74 -1.67 22.63
CA LEU A 302 22.73 -2.36 21.35
C LEU A 302 24.16 -2.84 21.02
N VAL A 303 24.35 -4.15 20.94
CA VAL A 303 25.63 -4.73 20.52
C VAL A 303 25.74 -4.60 19.00
N TRP A 304 26.55 -3.65 18.55
CA TRP A 304 26.94 -3.52 17.14
C TRP A 304 28.26 -4.27 16.90
N TRP A 305 28.21 -5.59 16.70
CA TRP A 305 29.44 -6.39 16.57
C TRP A 305 30.22 -6.12 15.27
N ASN A 306 29.56 -5.60 14.23
CA ASN A 306 30.16 -5.29 12.93
C ASN A 306 30.16 -3.79 12.58
N TRP A 307 30.24 -2.89 13.58
CA TRP A 307 30.25 -1.45 13.32
C TRP A 307 31.60 -1.01 12.71
N PRO A 308 31.62 -0.32 11.55
CA PRO A 308 32.86 0.19 10.95
C PRO A 308 33.61 1.10 11.93
N LYS A 309 34.90 0.87 12.14
CA LYS A 309 35.74 1.71 13.03
C LYS A 309 35.79 3.18 12.59
N SER A 310 35.45 3.46 11.34
CA SER A 310 35.40 4.79 10.73
C SER A 310 34.15 5.61 11.10
N LEU A 311 33.11 4.99 11.65
CA LEU A 311 31.86 5.68 12.00
C LEU A 311 31.80 5.97 13.50
N PRO A 312 31.63 7.24 13.91
CA PRO A 312 31.44 7.57 15.32
C PRO A 312 30.13 6.94 15.84
N ARG A 313 30.20 6.17 16.93
CA ARG A 313 29.06 5.48 17.57
C ARG A 313 28.03 6.42 18.22
N THR A 314 28.11 7.72 17.96
CA THR A 314 27.33 8.75 18.66
C THR A 314 25.98 9.04 18.01
N ARG A 315 25.71 8.56 16.79
CA ARG A 315 24.43 8.75 16.09
C ARG A 315 24.04 7.54 15.23
N VAL A 316 22.75 7.20 15.25
CA VAL A 316 22.14 6.24 14.32
C VAL A 316 22.13 6.86 12.92
N PRO A 317 22.45 6.11 11.84
CA PRO A 317 22.43 6.67 10.49
C PRO A 317 21.04 7.20 10.14
N GLU A 318 20.96 8.36 9.49
CA GLU A 318 19.66 8.92 9.08
C GLU A 318 19.04 8.13 7.92
N ARG A 319 19.90 7.54 7.07
CA ARG A 319 19.55 6.76 5.90
C ARG A 319 20.02 5.32 6.09
N ILE A 320 19.09 4.38 6.21
CA ILE A 320 19.37 2.99 6.59
C ILE A 320 18.75 2.02 5.60
N ALA A 321 19.52 1.01 5.23
CA ALA A 321 19.04 -0.23 4.65
C ALA A 321 19.23 -1.36 5.66
N LEU A 322 18.15 -1.91 6.23
CA LEU A 322 18.23 -2.97 7.25
C LEU A 322 17.95 -4.33 6.62
N VAL A 323 18.90 -5.25 6.71
CA VAL A 323 18.76 -6.64 6.29
C VAL A 323 18.13 -7.45 7.42
N MET A 324 17.02 -8.10 7.12
CA MET A 324 16.40 -9.15 7.91
C MET A 324 16.38 -10.42 7.07
N SER A 325 17.15 -11.43 7.49
CA SER A 325 17.17 -12.75 6.84
C SER A 325 16.49 -13.79 7.72
N SER A 326 15.87 -14.79 7.09
CA SER A 326 15.48 -16.03 7.77
C SER A 326 16.65 -17.00 7.96
N GLU A 327 17.74 -16.80 7.21
CA GLU A 327 18.97 -17.58 7.36
C GLU A 327 19.89 -16.86 8.35
N HIS A 328 19.89 -17.32 9.60
CA HIS A 328 20.77 -16.80 10.65
C HIS A 328 22.10 -17.56 10.61
N HIS A 329 23.04 -17.09 9.79
CA HIS A 329 24.37 -17.70 9.69
C HIS A 329 25.46 -16.93 10.47
N GLY A 330 25.15 -15.75 11.02
CA GLY A 330 26.09 -14.96 11.85
C GLY A 330 26.97 -14.01 11.03
#